data_AF-A0A7J7QM36-F1
#
_entry.id   AF-A0A7J7QM36-F1
#
_cell.length_a   1.000
_cell.length_b   1.000
_cell.length_c   1.000
_cell.angle_alpha   90.00
_cell.angle_beta   90.00
_cell.angle_gamma   90.00
#
_symmetry.space_group_name_H-M   'P 1'
#
loop_
_entity.id
_entity.type
_entity.pdbx_description
1 polymer ?
#
loop_
_entity_poly.entity_id
_entity_poly.type
_entity_poly.pdbx_seq_one_letter_code
_entity_poly.pdbx_strand_id
1 'polypeptide(L)' 'MMQMMGMPFTFDSTQGRHVEDDAANASGIKIKSKRSARQYMNRRGGFNRPLPAERTNEKVARD' A
#
# COMPACT_ATOMS: atom_id res chain seq x y z
N MET A 1 -18.65 31.97 -23.68
CA MET A 1 -19.94 31.79 -24.38
C MET A 1 -19.97 30.55 -25.30
N MET A 2 -18.97 30.28 -26.14
CA MET A 2 -18.97 29.10 -27.06
C MET A 2 -18.89 27.72 -26.36
N GLN A 3 -18.32 27.63 -25.16
CA GLN A 3 -18.17 26.38 -24.41
C GLN A 3 -19.49 25.84 -23.81
N MET A 4 -20.50 26.71 -23.66
CA MET A 4 -21.85 26.33 -23.21
C MET A 4 -22.69 25.67 -24.31
N MET A 5 -22.25 25.74 -25.58
CA MET A 5 -23.02 25.32 -26.76
C MET A 5 -22.57 23.97 -27.34
N GLY A 6 -21.85 23.15 -26.56
CA GLY A 6 -21.62 21.73 -26.90
C GLY A 6 -20.64 21.44 -28.04
N MET A 7 -19.89 22.42 -28.55
CA MET A 7 -18.82 22.18 -29.54
C MET A 7 -17.42 22.32 -28.91
N PRO A 8 -16.60 21.25 -28.86
CA PRO A 8 -15.31 21.29 -28.20
C PRO A 8 -14.26 21.88 -29.14
N PHE A 9 -14.15 23.22 -29.18
CA PHE A 9 -13.02 23.89 -29.84
C PHE A 9 -11.76 23.98 -28.97
N THR A 10 -11.82 23.53 -27.72
CA THR A 10 -10.70 23.56 -26.78
C THR A 10 -10.43 22.16 -26.24
N PHE A 11 -9.41 21.50 -26.78
CA PHE A 11 -8.85 20.29 -26.20
C PHE A 11 -7.95 20.70 -25.02
N ASP A 12 -8.42 20.47 -23.80
CA ASP A 12 -7.65 20.69 -22.58
C ASP A 12 -6.90 19.41 -22.19
N SER A 13 -5.75 19.53 -21.51
CA SER A 13 -4.95 18.39 -21.06
C SER A 13 -4.98 18.24 -19.54
N THR A 14 -5.07 17.00 -19.06
CA THR A 14 -4.98 16.64 -17.64
C THR A 14 -3.55 16.32 -17.21
N GLN A 15 -2.57 16.40 -18.11
CA GLN A 15 -1.18 16.07 -17.82
C GLN A 15 -0.62 16.92 -16.66
N GLY A 16 -0.16 16.25 -15.61
CA GLY A 16 0.42 16.90 -14.42
C GLY A 16 -0.60 17.55 -13.47
N ARG A 17 -1.90 17.36 -13.71
CA ARG A 17 -2.98 17.86 -12.86
C ARG A 17 -3.73 16.69 -12.21
N HIS A 18 -4.20 16.90 -10.98
CA HIS A 18 -5.11 15.95 -10.35
C HIS A 18 -6.48 16.05 -11.01
N VAL A 19 -7.08 14.90 -11.35
CA VAL A 19 -8.43 14.82 -11.94
C VAL A 19 -9.41 14.63 -10.79
N GLU A 20 -10.52 15.35 -10.73
CA GLU A 20 -11.47 15.22 -9.60
C GLU A 20 -12.35 13.96 -9.67
N ASP A 21 -12.31 13.23 -10.77
CA ASP A 21 -13.00 11.95 -10.90
C ASP A 21 -12.36 10.88 -10.00
N ASP A 22 -13.08 10.43 -8.99
CA ASP A 22 -12.66 9.38 -8.06
C ASP A 22 -12.29 8.07 -8.79
N ALA A 23 -12.93 7.77 -9.92
CA ALA A 23 -12.62 6.57 -10.71
C ALA A 23 -11.23 6.68 -11.39
N ALA A 24 -10.82 7.90 -11.76
CA ALA A 24 -9.51 8.16 -12.37
C ALA A 24 -8.36 8.07 -11.36
N ASN A 25 -8.65 8.22 -10.06
CA ASN A 25 -7.66 8.14 -8.98
C ASN A 25 -7.72 6.83 -8.17
N ALA A 26 -8.60 5.91 -8.55
CA ALA A 26 -8.78 4.66 -7.84
C ALA A 26 -7.47 3.85 -7.82
N SER A 27 -6.94 3.60 -6.63
CA SER A 27 -5.75 2.77 -6.43
C SER A 27 -5.92 1.89 -5.20
N GLY A 28 -5.29 0.70 -5.21
CA GLY A 28 -5.41 -0.24 -4.11
C GLY A 28 -4.25 -1.24 -4.09
N ILE A 29 -3.74 -1.54 -2.90
CA ILE A 29 -2.70 -2.54 -2.68
C ILE A 29 -3.18 -3.56 -1.67
N LYS A 30 -3.15 -4.85 -2.04
CA LYS A 30 -3.42 -5.95 -1.11
C LYS A 30 -2.14 -6.32 -0.35
N ILE A 31 -2.00 -5.79 0.86
CA ILE A 31 -0.89 -6.13 1.75
C ILE A 31 -1.17 -7.50 2.38
N LYS A 32 -0.29 -8.48 2.14
CA LYS A 32 -0.29 -9.76 2.86
C LYS A 32 0.74 -9.67 3.98
N SER A 33 0.29 -9.73 5.23
CA SER A 33 1.18 -9.93 6.37
C SER A 33 1.33 -11.42 6.66
N LYS A 34 2.51 -11.79 7.15
CA LYS A 34 2.74 -13.11 7.76
C LYS A 34 2.93 -12.91 9.26
N ARG A 35 2.45 -13.85 10.06
CA ARG A 35 2.78 -13.93 11.49
C ARG A 35 4.10 -14.67 11.61
N SER A 36 5.11 -14.06 12.23
CA SER A 36 6.32 -14.79 12.61
C SER A 36 6.10 -15.50 13.94
N ALA A 37 6.37 -16.81 13.96
CA ALA A 37 6.23 -17.64 15.14
C ALA A 37 7.36 -17.36 16.14
N ARG A 38 7.07 -17.61 17.43
CA ARG A 38 8.10 -17.54 18.46
C ARG A 38 9.03 -18.74 18.34
N GLN A 39 10.33 -18.49 18.25
CA GLN A 39 11.32 -19.55 18.42
C GLN A 39 11.41 -19.87 19.91
N TYR A 40 11.16 -21.14 20.28
CA TYR A 40 11.28 -21.65 21.65
C TYR A 40 12.59 -22.40 21.87
N MET A 41 12.97 -23.28 20.93
CA MET A 41 14.13 -24.15 21.05
C MET A 41 15.39 -23.55 20.38
N ASN A 42 16.56 -23.97 20.85
CA ASN A 42 17.87 -23.64 20.28
C ASN A 42 18.15 -22.14 20.13
N ARG A 43 17.71 -21.37 21.11
CA ARG A 43 17.92 -19.92 21.17
C ARG A 43 19.26 -19.62 21.82
N ARG A 44 20.05 -18.70 21.23
CA ARG A 44 21.25 -18.16 21.87
C ARG A 44 20.88 -17.39 23.14
N GLY A 45 21.64 -17.58 24.22
CA GLY A 45 21.44 -16.86 25.50
C GLY A 45 20.71 -17.64 26.59
N GLY A 46 20.42 -18.93 26.40
CA GLY A 46 19.91 -19.82 27.44
C GLY A 46 18.43 -19.63 27.79
N PHE A 47 17.95 -20.44 28.74
CA PHE A 47 16.52 -20.58 29.05
C PHE A 47 15.88 -19.30 29.61
N ASN A 48 16.64 -18.48 30.36
CA ASN A 48 16.12 -17.26 30.99
C ASN A 48 16.02 -16.06 30.03
N ARG A 49 16.48 -16.17 28.77
CA ARG A 49 16.33 -15.09 27.79
C ARG A 49 14.86 -14.98 27.37
N PRO A 50 14.24 -13.78 27.38
CA PRO A 50 12.84 -13.61 26.97
C PRO A 50 12.63 -13.98 25.50
N LEU A 51 11.56 -14.70 25.21
CA LEU A 51 11.20 -15.15 23.86
C LEU A 51 11.05 -13.94 22.91
N PRO A 52 11.44 -14.07 21.63
CA PRO A 52 11.16 -13.03 20.66
C PRO A 52 9.65 -12.75 20.61
N ALA A 53 9.28 -11.48 20.46
CA ALA A 53 7.88 -11.09 20.33
C ALA A 53 7.26 -11.73 19.07
N GLU A 54 5.99 -12.12 19.15
CA GLU A 54 5.24 -12.45 17.94
C GLU A 54 5.12 -11.16 17.12
N ARG A 55 5.72 -11.13 15.93
CA ARG A 55 5.50 -10.01 15.02
C ARG A 55 4.32 -10.36 14.12
N THR A 56 3.22 -9.70 14.39
CA THR A 56 2.05 -9.68 13.50
C THR A 56 2.18 -8.45 12.62
N ASN A 57 1.80 -8.54 11.35
CA ASN A 57 1.89 -7.44 10.37
C ASN A 57 3.28 -7.16 9.78
N GLU A 58 4.22 -8.11 9.85
CA GLU A 58 5.51 -7.98 9.18
C GLU A 58 5.30 -8.01 7.65
N LYS A 59 5.76 -6.97 6.94
CA LYS A 59 5.70 -6.91 5.47
C LYS A 59 6.61 -8.01 4.93
N VAL A 60 6.06 -8.93 4.15
CA VAL A 60 6.85 -9.95 3.48
C VAL A 60 7.76 -9.25 2.47
N ALA A 61 9.08 -9.28 2.70
CA ALA A 61 10.04 -8.92 1.67
C ALA A 61 9.79 -9.84 0.47
N ARG A 62 9.49 -9.26 -0.68
CA ARG A 62 9.41 -10.01 -1.94
C ARG A 62 10.84 -10.07 -2.48
N ASP A 63 11.31 -11.29 -2.71
CA ASP A 63 12.56 -11.56 -3.43
C ASP A 63 12.48 -11.06 -4.88
#